data_AF-A0A235BYS0-F1
#
_entry.id   AF-A0A235BYS0-F1
#
_cell.length_a   1.000
_cell.length_b   1.000
_cell.length_c   1.000
_cell.angle_alpha   90.00
_cell.angle_beta   90.00
_cell.angle_gamma   90.00
#
_symmetry.space_group_name_H-M   'P 1'
#
loop_
_entity.id
_entity.type
_entity.pdbx_description
1 polymer ?
#
loop_
_entity_poly.entity_id
_entity_poly.type
_entity_poly.pdbx_seq_one_letter_code
_entity_poly.pdbx_strand_id
1 'polypeptide(L)'
;MNFFLVYILISSPIFTPLLKGIRVYQACIASRQGDVCNFTPSCSQFAFEAIEKKGILGILMAFDRLERCNYTSWNYVGRYYGVRYVEGRGYKLYDPVIREPLPPTTPVVEGGAPRTFADYLYGKGEWEASILEHEREIPSRDTGRVYIQMGKAYWMMGSRKEARNCLVRAGGDTASLFLGLMWLEERRIDSALCYLQRAGAFRKEVDIFLEDLKYIQKKNPVLAGALSAIVPGSGRIYSGFTGDGIFSFLFVVGNLSISYLYHREGRTIPSNAFLGFASLLYLGDIYGSVRSANLQNERHYDDISLLFRRNFNGLF
;
A
#
# COMPACT_ATOMS: atom_id res chain seq x y z
N MET A 1 8.69 -1.66 18.08
CA MET A 1 9.37 -2.92 17.67
C MET A 1 10.86 -2.59 17.57
N ASN A 2 11.69 -3.19 18.43
CA ASN A 2 13.07 -2.73 18.68
C ASN A 2 13.93 -2.72 17.41
N PHE A 3 14.50 -1.55 17.07
CA PHE A 3 15.50 -1.37 15.99
C PHE A 3 16.68 -2.36 16.13
N PHE A 4 17.00 -2.78 17.36
CA PHE A 4 18.08 -3.71 17.68
C PHE A 4 17.85 -5.15 17.17
N LEU A 5 16.60 -5.64 17.19
CA LEU A 5 16.25 -6.98 16.69
C LEU A 5 16.24 -7.03 15.15
N VAL A 6 15.86 -5.91 14.53
CA VAL A 6 15.91 -5.74 13.07
C VAL A 6 17.38 -5.72 12.60
N TYR A 7 18.28 -5.05 13.33
CA TYR A 7 19.71 -4.99 12.98
C TYR A 7 20.43 -6.35 13.05
N ILE A 8 20.08 -7.20 14.02
CA ILE A 8 20.66 -8.55 14.17
C ILE A 8 20.17 -9.51 13.07
N LEU A 9 18.91 -9.40 12.62
CA LEU A 9 18.39 -10.19 11.50
C LEU A 9 18.98 -9.75 10.14
N ILE A 10 19.20 -8.44 9.95
CA ILE A 10 19.79 -7.84 8.73
C ILE A 10 21.28 -8.18 8.61
N SER A 11 21.98 -8.32 9.74
CA SER A 11 23.42 -8.61 9.79
C SER A 11 23.73 -10.11 9.89
N SER A 12 22.80 -10.98 9.48
CA SER A 12 23.05 -12.41 9.50
C SER A 12 23.99 -12.79 8.34
N PRO A 13 25.15 -13.42 8.60
CA PRO A 13 26.14 -13.78 7.57
C PRO A 13 25.60 -14.75 6.51
N ILE A 14 24.40 -15.30 6.75
CA ILE A 14 23.69 -16.26 5.92
C ILE A 14 23.19 -15.62 4.61
N PHE A 15 22.75 -14.35 4.62
CA PHE A 15 22.24 -13.70 3.39
C PHE A 15 23.33 -12.97 2.60
N THR A 16 24.48 -12.69 3.20
CA THR A 16 25.62 -12.05 2.55
C THR A 16 26.05 -12.69 1.22
N PRO A 17 26.21 -14.03 1.10
CA PRO A 17 26.56 -14.63 -0.19
C PRO A 17 25.46 -14.43 -1.24
N LEU A 18 24.18 -14.52 -0.85
CA LEU A 18 23.04 -14.30 -1.74
C LEU A 18 22.99 -12.85 -2.25
N LEU A 19 23.13 -11.88 -1.35
CA LEU A 19 23.15 -10.45 -1.68
C LEU A 19 24.35 -10.09 -2.57
N LYS A 20 25.53 -10.65 -2.28
CA LYS A 20 26.72 -10.51 -3.16
C LYS A 20 26.46 -11.12 -4.54
N GLY A 21 25.82 -12.30 -4.60
CA GLY A 21 25.42 -12.93 -5.87
C GLY A 21 24.49 -12.04 -6.70
N ILE A 22 23.51 -11.41 -6.07
CA ILE A 22 22.62 -10.45 -6.75
C ILE A 22 23.41 -9.24 -7.27
N ARG A 23 24.36 -8.71 -6.50
CA ARG A 23 25.23 -7.60 -6.94
C ARG A 23 26.10 -7.99 -8.13
N VAL A 24 26.66 -9.20 -8.13
CA VAL A 24 27.42 -9.73 -9.28
C VAL A 24 26.50 -9.86 -10.50
N TYR A 25 25.29 -10.39 -10.34
CA TYR A 25 24.29 -10.42 -11.42
C TYR A 25 23.97 -9.02 -11.95
N GLN A 26 23.77 -8.03 -11.07
CA GLN A 26 23.50 -6.64 -11.46
C GLN A 26 24.66 -6.02 -12.24
N ALA A 27 25.91 -6.30 -11.84
CA ALA A 27 27.09 -5.77 -12.50
C ALA A 27 27.37 -6.45 -13.85
N CYS A 28 27.26 -7.78 -13.90
CA CYS A 28 27.73 -8.58 -15.02
C CYS A 28 26.64 -8.95 -16.03
N ILE A 29 25.40 -9.17 -15.59
CA ILE A 29 24.34 -9.75 -16.43
C ILE A 29 23.25 -8.73 -16.73
N ALA A 30 22.82 -7.95 -15.73
CA ALA A 30 21.75 -6.97 -15.93
C ALA A 30 22.12 -5.89 -16.96
N SER A 31 23.40 -5.49 -17.03
CA SER A 31 23.92 -4.58 -18.05
C SER A 31 23.82 -5.11 -19.48
N ARG A 32 23.69 -6.44 -19.67
CA ARG A 32 23.64 -7.12 -20.97
C ARG A 32 22.23 -7.50 -21.42
N GLN A 33 21.26 -7.56 -20.52
CA GLN A 33 19.91 -8.09 -20.80
C GLN A 33 18.92 -7.06 -21.36
N GLY A 34 19.31 -5.78 -21.47
CA GLY A 34 18.41 -4.70 -21.86
C GLY A 34 17.31 -4.43 -20.82
N ASP A 35 16.46 -3.43 -21.07
CA ASP A 35 15.42 -3.02 -20.11
C ASP A 35 14.10 -3.81 -20.28
N VAL A 36 14.11 -5.06 -19.83
CA VAL A 36 12.95 -5.96 -19.89
C VAL A 36 12.01 -5.85 -18.69
N CYS A 37 12.46 -5.24 -17.60
CA CYS A 37 11.69 -5.18 -16.36
C CYS A 37 10.61 -4.10 -16.44
N ASN A 38 9.36 -4.47 -16.13
CA ASN A 38 8.22 -3.54 -16.12
C ASN A 38 8.21 -2.60 -14.90
N PHE A 39 8.98 -2.93 -13.86
CA PHE A 39 8.94 -2.23 -12.58
C PHE A 39 10.17 -1.34 -12.31
N THR A 40 9.93 -0.35 -11.44
CA THR A 40 10.93 0.44 -10.73
C THR A 40 10.64 0.42 -9.21
N PRO A 41 11.62 0.06 -8.35
CA PRO A 41 12.94 -0.47 -8.70
C PRO A 41 12.84 -1.75 -9.56
N SER A 42 13.90 -2.09 -10.30
CA SER A 42 13.94 -3.30 -11.14
C SER A 42 13.77 -4.56 -10.29
N CYS A 43 13.38 -5.71 -10.88
CA CYS A 43 13.17 -6.94 -10.11
C CYS A 43 14.41 -7.37 -9.30
N SER A 44 15.61 -7.23 -9.87
CA SER A 44 16.86 -7.55 -9.17
C SER A 44 17.17 -6.56 -8.04
N GLN A 45 16.90 -5.27 -8.24
CA GLN A 45 17.09 -4.26 -7.20
C GLN A 45 16.04 -4.39 -6.09
N PHE A 46 14.78 -4.66 -6.44
CA PHE A 46 13.73 -4.99 -5.50
C PHE A 46 14.08 -6.24 -4.69
N ALA A 47 14.59 -7.29 -5.33
CA ALA A 47 15.02 -8.52 -4.66
C ALA A 47 16.14 -8.24 -3.64
N PHE A 48 17.16 -7.46 -4.03
CA PHE A 48 18.23 -7.04 -3.14
C PHE A 48 17.67 -6.32 -1.91
N GLU A 49 16.86 -5.28 -2.11
CA GLU A 49 16.29 -4.49 -1.02
C GLU A 49 15.32 -5.30 -0.15
N ALA A 50 14.55 -6.20 -0.75
CA ALA A 50 13.59 -7.03 -0.03
C ALA A 50 14.33 -8.00 0.89
N ILE A 51 15.36 -8.68 0.39
CA ILE A 51 16.17 -9.62 1.18
C ILE A 51 16.94 -8.85 2.26
N GLU A 52 17.54 -7.71 1.93
CA GLU A 52 18.26 -6.87 2.88
C GLU A 52 17.35 -6.36 4.01
N LYS A 53 16.13 -5.91 3.69
CA LYS A 53 15.21 -5.30 4.68
C LYS A 53 14.32 -6.33 5.41
N LYS A 54 14.07 -7.51 4.82
CA LYS A 54 13.06 -8.48 5.28
C LYS A 54 13.58 -9.92 5.40
N GLY A 55 14.85 -10.21 5.10
CA GLY A 55 15.46 -11.54 5.22
C GLY A 55 14.74 -12.59 4.38
N ILE A 56 14.35 -13.71 5.00
CA ILE A 56 13.64 -14.83 4.33
C ILE A 56 12.35 -14.36 3.66
N LEU A 57 11.58 -13.49 4.31
CA LEU A 57 10.37 -12.92 3.71
C LEU A 57 10.70 -12.13 2.43
N GLY A 58 11.87 -11.50 2.40
CA GLY A 58 12.38 -10.82 1.22
C GLY A 58 12.62 -11.74 0.03
N ILE A 59 12.99 -12.99 0.27
CA ILE A 59 13.11 -14.02 -0.78
C ILE A 59 11.72 -14.28 -1.38
N LEU A 60 10.71 -14.54 -0.54
CA LEU A 60 9.34 -14.76 -1.01
C LEU A 60 8.79 -13.54 -1.79
N MET A 61 9.08 -12.33 -1.31
CA MET A 61 8.76 -11.09 -2.01
C MET A 61 9.44 -10.99 -3.38
N ALA A 62 10.70 -11.42 -3.48
CA ALA A 62 11.46 -11.41 -4.73
C ALA A 62 10.85 -12.39 -5.76
N PHE A 63 10.46 -13.59 -5.34
CA PHE A 63 9.81 -14.57 -6.21
C PHE A 63 8.39 -14.15 -6.61
N ASP A 64 7.59 -13.62 -5.68
CA ASP A 64 6.31 -12.96 -6.00
C ASP A 64 6.51 -11.87 -7.07
N ARG A 65 7.56 -11.05 -6.92
CA ARG A 65 7.86 -9.98 -7.87
C ARG A 65 8.20 -10.53 -9.27
N LEU A 66 8.90 -11.65 -9.37
CA LEU A 66 9.25 -12.25 -10.66
C LEU A 66 7.99 -12.69 -11.42
N GLU A 67 7.05 -13.32 -10.74
CA GLU A 67 5.77 -13.76 -11.34
C GLU A 67 4.91 -12.58 -11.78
N ARG A 68 4.86 -11.52 -10.96
CA ARG A 68 4.15 -10.29 -11.29
C ARG A 68 4.85 -9.47 -12.36
N CYS A 69 6.13 -9.69 -12.68
CA CYS A 69 6.85 -8.95 -13.73
C CYS A 69 6.58 -9.53 -15.12
N ASN A 70 5.33 -9.45 -15.53
CA ASN A 70 4.85 -9.97 -16.80
C ASN A 70 4.15 -8.88 -17.63
N TYR A 71 3.75 -9.16 -18.87
CA TYR A 71 3.12 -8.18 -19.74
C TYR A 71 1.81 -7.59 -19.16
N THR A 72 1.00 -8.41 -18.47
CA THR A 72 -0.29 -8.00 -17.92
C THR A 72 -0.19 -7.07 -16.71
N SER A 73 1.02 -6.88 -16.15
CA SER A 73 1.27 -5.95 -15.03
C SER A 73 0.72 -4.55 -15.28
N TRP A 74 0.74 -4.10 -16.53
CA TRP A 74 0.29 -2.76 -16.93
C TRP A 74 -1.24 -2.58 -16.84
N ASN A 75 -2.01 -3.67 -16.84
CA ASN A 75 -3.47 -3.62 -16.65
C ASN A 75 -3.87 -3.19 -15.22
N TYR A 76 -2.90 -3.14 -14.31
CA TYR A 76 -3.06 -2.78 -12.91
C TYR A 76 -2.63 -1.33 -12.61
N VAL A 77 -2.30 -0.54 -13.64
CA VAL A 77 -2.02 0.91 -13.50
C VAL A 77 -3.26 1.63 -12.98
N GLY A 78 -3.06 2.56 -12.04
CA GLY A 78 -4.14 3.34 -11.43
C GLY A 78 -5.00 2.55 -10.43
N ARG A 79 -4.98 1.21 -10.48
CA ARG A 79 -5.60 0.33 -9.50
C ARG A 79 -4.65 -0.06 -8.37
N TYR A 80 -3.41 -0.46 -8.71
CA TYR A 80 -2.45 -0.98 -7.72
C TYR A 80 -1.03 -0.46 -7.89
N TYR A 81 -0.64 -0.14 -9.12
CA TYR A 81 0.67 0.42 -9.43
C TYR A 81 0.55 1.88 -9.85
N GLY A 82 1.37 2.72 -9.23
CA GLY A 82 1.68 4.04 -9.78
C GLY A 82 2.64 3.91 -10.96
N VAL A 83 2.81 4.98 -11.74
CA VAL A 83 3.78 5.03 -12.84
C VAL A 83 4.83 6.09 -12.51
N ARG A 84 6.10 5.77 -12.71
CA ARG A 84 7.22 6.73 -12.60
C ARG A 84 8.07 6.67 -13.86
N TYR A 85 8.51 7.85 -14.31
CA TYR A 85 9.52 7.94 -15.36
C TYR A 85 10.89 7.64 -14.76
N VAL A 86 11.66 6.78 -15.42
CA VAL A 86 13.04 6.44 -15.05
C VAL A 86 13.93 6.78 -16.23
N GLU A 87 14.90 7.66 -15.99
CA GLU A 87 15.86 8.06 -17.02
C GLU A 87 16.54 6.85 -17.66
N GLY A 88 16.59 6.82 -18.99
CA GLY A 88 17.15 5.70 -19.78
C GLY A 88 16.29 4.42 -19.83
N ARG A 89 15.18 4.35 -19.10
CA ARG A 89 14.27 3.18 -19.05
C ARG A 89 12.81 3.52 -19.41
N GLY A 90 12.47 4.81 -19.47
CA GLY A 90 11.12 5.28 -19.75
C GLY A 90 10.16 5.10 -18.57
N TYR A 91 8.86 5.01 -18.87
CA TYR A 91 7.84 4.81 -17.84
C TYR A 91 7.88 3.38 -17.30
N LYS A 92 7.83 3.26 -15.97
CA LYS A 92 7.83 1.99 -15.24
C LYS A 92 6.79 1.99 -14.14
N LEU A 93 6.29 0.80 -13.82
CA LEU A 93 5.39 0.57 -12.70
C LEU A 93 6.15 0.74 -11.39
N TYR A 94 5.65 1.58 -10.49
CA TYR A 94 6.26 1.85 -9.20
C TYR A 94 5.72 0.89 -8.13
N ASP A 95 6.59 0.04 -7.59
CA ASP A 95 6.27 -0.87 -6.48
C ASP A 95 7.50 -1.07 -5.58
N PRO A 96 7.73 -0.17 -4.60
CA PRO A 96 8.84 -0.28 -3.66
C PRO A 96 8.61 -1.41 -2.64
N VAL A 97 9.68 -1.87 -1.99
CA VAL A 97 9.61 -2.89 -0.92
C VAL A 97 8.80 -2.40 0.27
N ILE A 98 8.96 -1.13 0.63
CA ILE A 98 8.21 -0.45 1.68
C ILE A 98 7.36 0.61 0.97
N ARG A 99 6.03 0.46 1.05
CA ARG A 99 5.10 1.51 0.60
C ARG A 99 4.99 2.54 1.70
N GLU A 100 5.44 3.76 1.42
CA GLU A 100 5.09 4.90 2.26
C GLU A 100 3.58 5.15 2.14
N PRO A 101 2.89 5.56 3.22
CA PRO A 101 1.54 6.06 3.12
C PRO A 101 1.49 7.13 2.04
N LEU A 102 0.43 7.16 1.23
CA LEU A 102 0.23 8.28 0.32
C LEU A 102 0.30 9.57 1.16
N PRO A 103 1.00 10.61 0.69
CA PRO A 103 0.93 11.90 1.34
C PRO A 103 -0.56 12.28 1.44
N PRO A 104 -1.00 12.94 2.52
CA PRO A 104 -2.37 13.43 2.60
C PRO A 104 -2.66 14.15 1.29
N THR A 105 -3.75 13.75 0.61
CA THR A 105 -4.13 14.35 -0.66
C THR A 105 -4.07 15.86 -0.50
N THR A 106 -3.33 16.54 -1.39
CA THR A 106 -3.21 17.99 -1.39
C THR A 106 -4.58 18.59 -1.09
N PRO A 107 -4.68 19.54 -0.14
CA PRO A 107 -5.98 20.11 0.21
C PRO A 107 -6.68 20.49 -1.08
N VAL A 108 -7.96 20.11 -1.21
CA VAL A 108 -8.84 20.88 -2.07
C VAL A 108 -8.74 22.27 -1.46
N VAL A 109 -8.07 23.19 -2.14
CA VAL A 109 -7.96 24.58 -1.68
C VAL A 109 -9.39 25.01 -1.41
N GLU A 110 -9.75 25.20 -0.14
CA GLU A 110 -11.09 25.63 0.24
C GLU A 110 -11.38 26.87 -0.61
N GLY A 111 -12.35 26.76 -1.52
CA GLY A 111 -12.69 27.83 -2.45
C GLY A 111 -13.36 28.98 -1.71
N GLY A 112 -12.58 29.78 -0.99
CA GLY A 112 -13.07 30.89 -0.17
C GLY A 112 -11.91 31.76 0.33
N ALA A 113 -12.20 33.04 0.59
CA ALA A 113 -11.23 33.91 1.24
C ALA A 113 -10.96 33.41 2.68
N PRO A 114 -9.69 33.38 3.15
CA PRO A 114 -9.36 32.96 4.51
C PRO A 114 -10.07 33.88 5.51
N ARG A 115 -10.71 33.31 6.55
CA ARG A 115 -11.47 34.11 7.53
C ARG A 115 -10.53 34.79 8.52
N THR A 116 -9.42 34.14 8.86
CA THR A 116 -8.38 34.71 9.73
C THR A 116 -7.00 34.61 9.09
N PHE A 117 -6.04 35.34 9.67
CA PHE A 117 -4.63 35.22 9.31
C PHE A 117 -4.12 33.78 9.50
N ALA A 118 -4.63 33.08 10.50
CA ALA A 118 -4.29 31.67 10.76
C ALA A 118 -4.78 30.74 9.63
N ASP A 119 -5.98 30.97 9.07
CA ASP A 119 -6.48 30.27 7.89
C ASP A 119 -5.62 30.57 6.64
N TYR A 120 -5.15 31.82 6.49
CA TYR A 120 -4.25 32.21 5.40
C TYR A 120 -2.92 31.46 5.44
N LEU A 121 -2.31 31.35 6.62
CA LEU A 121 -1.07 30.58 6.83
C LEU A 121 -1.27 29.10 6.52
N TYR A 122 -2.41 28.53 6.90
CA TYR A 122 -2.76 27.15 6.57
C TYR A 122 -2.81 26.94 5.04
N GLY A 123 -3.50 27.84 4.32
CA GLY A 123 -3.60 27.78 2.86
C GLY A 123 -2.26 27.92 2.13
N LYS A 124 -1.27 28.59 2.75
CA LYS A 124 0.12 28.65 2.26
C LYS A 124 0.96 27.40 2.54
N GLY A 125 0.47 26.49 3.37
CA GLY A 125 1.24 25.32 3.81
C GLY A 125 2.10 25.58 5.05
N GLU A 126 1.99 26.76 5.68
CA GLU A 126 2.70 27.10 6.92
C GLU A 126 1.91 26.59 8.13
N TRP A 127 1.75 25.27 8.23
CA TRP A 127 0.85 24.64 9.20
C TRP A 127 1.26 24.89 10.66
N GLU A 128 2.56 24.90 10.95
CA GLU A 128 3.07 25.20 12.30
C GLU A 128 2.72 26.63 12.73
N ALA A 129 2.95 27.61 11.85
CA ALA A 129 2.60 29.00 12.11
C ALA A 129 1.07 29.17 12.23
N SER A 130 0.30 28.47 11.40
CA SER A 130 -1.16 28.45 11.50
C SER A 130 -1.64 27.94 12.86
N ILE A 131 -1.05 26.86 13.39
CA ILE A 131 -1.39 26.31 14.70
C ILE A 131 -1.13 27.34 15.80
N LEU A 132 0.04 27.99 15.78
CA LEU A 132 0.40 29.00 16.79
C LEU A 132 -0.55 30.20 16.78
N GLU A 133 -0.97 30.67 15.60
CA GLU A 133 -1.94 31.76 15.52
C GLU A 133 -3.35 31.32 15.96
N HIS A 134 -3.77 30.09 15.64
CA HIS A 134 -5.02 29.53 16.15
C HIS A 134 -5.02 29.37 17.68
N GLU A 135 -3.89 29.02 18.32
CA GLU A 135 -3.78 28.95 19.78
C GLU A 135 -4.00 30.32 20.43
N ARG A 136 -3.57 31.41 19.79
CA ARG A 136 -3.79 32.78 20.28
C ARG A 136 -5.24 33.23 20.17
N GLU A 137 -6.02 32.63 19.27
CA GLU A 137 -7.46 32.86 19.17
C GLU A 137 -8.23 32.22 20.35
N ILE A 138 -7.58 31.41 21.20
CA ILE A 138 -8.21 30.79 22.38
C ILE A 138 -8.02 31.71 23.61
N PRO A 139 -9.10 32.11 24.32
CA PRO A 139 -10.50 31.72 24.15
C PRO A 139 -11.28 32.68 23.24
N SER A 140 -11.90 32.14 22.19
CA SER A 140 -12.86 32.87 21.33
C SER A 140 -14.26 32.28 21.44
N ARG A 141 -15.26 33.05 21.00
CA ARG A 141 -16.67 32.60 20.92
C ARG A 141 -16.86 31.36 20.02
N ASP A 142 -15.89 31.06 19.15
CA ASP A 142 -15.93 29.97 18.17
C ASP A 142 -14.78 28.97 18.40
N THR A 143 -14.58 28.58 19.66
CA THR A 143 -13.50 27.66 20.05
C THR A 143 -13.57 26.31 19.30
N GLY A 144 -14.77 25.86 18.94
CA GLY A 144 -14.97 24.64 18.16
C GLY A 144 -14.33 24.71 16.76
N ARG A 145 -14.52 25.82 16.03
CA ARG A 145 -13.88 26.03 14.71
C ARG A 145 -12.37 26.04 14.82
N VAL A 146 -11.83 26.75 15.82
CA VAL A 146 -10.38 26.86 16.05
C VAL A 146 -9.76 25.47 16.23
N TYR A 147 -10.37 24.61 17.06
CA TYR A 147 -9.90 23.25 17.24
C TYR A 147 -10.02 22.38 15.98
N ILE A 148 -11.03 22.59 15.14
CA ILE A 148 -11.12 21.89 13.84
C ILE A 148 -9.95 22.29 12.93
N GLN A 149 -9.66 23.59 12.81
CA GLN A 149 -8.57 24.08 11.95
C GLN A 149 -7.19 23.63 12.45
N MET A 150 -6.95 23.66 13.77
CA MET A 150 -5.76 23.06 14.36
C MET A 150 -5.68 21.55 14.08
N GLY A 151 -6.81 20.85 14.17
CA GLY A 151 -6.91 19.43 13.83
C GLY A 151 -6.50 19.15 12.38
N LYS A 152 -6.98 19.97 11.43
CA LYS A 152 -6.59 19.93 10.02
C LYS A 152 -5.09 20.19 9.84
N ALA A 153 -4.53 21.20 10.50
CA ALA A 153 -3.10 21.52 10.43
C ALA A 153 -2.20 20.38 10.96
N TYR A 154 -2.52 19.83 12.14
CA TYR A 154 -1.80 18.67 12.68
C TYR A 154 -1.93 17.43 11.77
N TRP A 155 -3.08 17.26 11.11
CA TRP A 155 -3.28 16.18 10.14
C TRP A 155 -2.31 16.30 8.96
N MET A 156 -2.13 17.51 8.42
CA MET A 156 -1.23 17.79 7.31
C MET A 156 0.25 17.56 7.66
N MET A 157 0.62 17.87 8.91
CA MET A 157 1.96 17.58 9.44
C MET A 157 2.23 16.08 9.70
N GLY A 158 1.21 15.22 9.62
CA GLY A 158 1.33 13.80 9.96
C GLY A 158 1.19 13.50 11.47
N SER A 159 0.92 14.51 12.30
CA SER A 159 0.71 14.40 13.75
C SER A 159 -0.71 13.90 14.06
N ARG A 160 -0.97 12.63 13.75
CA ARG A 160 -2.29 11.98 13.81
C ARG A 160 -2.95 12.04 15.19
N LYS A 161 -2.18 11.92 16.26
CA LYS A 161 -2.70 11.86 17.64
C LYS A 161 -3.18 13.23 18.09
N GLU A 162 -2.39 14.26 17.81
CA GLU A 162 -2.64 15.67 18.09
C GLU A 162 -3.88 16.13 17.32
N ALA A 163 -3.96 15.79 16.03
CA ALA A 163 -5.13 16.06 15.20
C ALA A 163 -6.42 15.51 15.82
N ARG A 164 -6.43 14.24 16.27
CA ARG A 164 -7.59 13.63 16.93
C ARG A 164 -7.96 14.34 18.22
N ASN A 165 -6.98 14.69 19.05
CA ASN A 165 -7.23 15.37 20.33
C ASN A 165 -7.91 16.73 20.11
N CYS A 166 -7.47 17.50 19.11
CA CYS A 166 -8.11 18.75 18.73
C CYS A 166 -9.57 18.53 18.29
N LEU A 167 -9.83 17.56 17.42
CA LEU A 167 -11.19 17.31 16.93
C LEU A 167 -12.14 16.76 18.00
N VAL A 168 -11.64 15.93 18.91
CA VAL A 168 -12.44 15.48 20.07
C VAL A 168 -12.81 16.65 20.97
N ARG A 169 -11.91 17.64 21.15
CA ARG A 169 -12.18 18.87 21.91
C ARG A 169 -13.14 19.81 21.18
N ALA A 170 -13.06 19.87 19.85
CA ALA A 170 -13.97 20.68 19.04
C ALA A 170 -15.43 20.23 19.21
N GLY A 171 -15.67 18.91 19.16
CA GLY A 171 -17.01 18.35 19.17
C GLY A 171 -17.86 18.77 17.96
N GLY A 172 -19.13 18.38 17.97
CA GLY A 172 -20.06 18.67 16.90
C GLY A 172 -19.91 17.77 15.66
N ASP A 173 -20.77 18.04 14.67
CA ASP A 173 -20.95 17.15 13.52
C ASP A 173 -19.75 17.20 12.56
N THR A 174 -19.22 18.39 12.27
CA THR A 174 -18.05 18.57 11.39
C THR A 174 -16.81 17.87 11.95
N ALA A 175 -16.56 17.98 13.26
CA ALA A 175 -15.44 17.28 13.89
C ALA A 175 -15.65 15.76 13.88
N SER A 176 -16.89 15.30 14.06
CA SER A 176 -17.25 13.88 14.00
C SER A 176 -17.06 13.30 12.59
N LEU A 177 -17.43 14.04 11.54
CA LEU A 177 -17.18 13.65 10.16
C LEU A 177 -15.68 13.61 9.84
N PHE A 178 -14.90 14.57 10.33
CA PHE A 178 -13.44 14.58 10.15
C PHE A 178 -12.75 13.44 10.89
N LEU A 179 -13.16 13.16 12.14
CA LEU A 179 -12.69 11.97 12.86
C LEU A 179 -13.05 10.68 12.11
N GLY A 180 -14.26 10.59 11.57
CA GLY A 180 -14.68 9.49 10.71
C GLY A 180 -13.75 9.30 9.51
N LEU A 181 -13.49 10.36 8.75
CA LEU A 181 -12.54 10.35 7.62
C LEU A 181 -11.14 9.94 8.03
N MET A 182 -10.62 10.46 9.15
CA MET A 182 -9.30 10.08 9.65
C MET A 182 -9.20 8.59 9.95
N TRP A 183 -10.22 8.01 10.59
CA TRP A 183 -10.24 6.58 10.87
C TRP A 183 -10.45 5.72 9.61
N LEU A 184 -11.17 6.23 8.60
CA LEU A 184 -11.26 5.59 7.28
C LEU A 184 -9.90 5.53 6.60
N GLU A 185 -9.14 6.63 6.61
CA GLU A 185 -7.78 6.68 6.06
C GLU A 185 -6.78 5.82 6.86
N GLU A 186 -7.00 5.66 8.16
CA GLU A 186 -6.26 4.71 9.01
C GLU A 186 -6.77 3.25 8.88
N ARG A 187 -7.72 2.98 7.97
CA ARG A 187 -8.27 1.66 7.66
C ARG A 187 -9.00 0.98 8.83
N ARG A 188 -9.58 1.78 9.73
CA ARG A 188 -10.34 1.32 10.91
C ARG A 188 -11.81 1.67 10.77
N ILE A 189 -12.56 0.80 10.07
CA ILE A 189 -13.99 1.01 9.78
C ILE A 189 -14.80 1.13 11.06
N ASP A 190 -14.64 0.22 12.01
CA ASP A 190 -15.48 0.19 13.23
C ASP A 190 -15.37 1.50 14.02
N SER A 191 -14.14 2.02 14.12
CA SER A 191 -13.88 3.33 14.73
C SER A 191 -14.47 4.46 13.89
N ALA A 192 -14.29 4.44 12.57
CA ALA A 192 -14.88 5.44 11.68
C ALA A 192 -16.41 5.50 11.82
N LEU A 193 -17.09 4.35 11.78
CA LEU A 193 -18.55 4.24 11.91
C LEU A 193 -19.07 4.88 13.20
N CYS A 194 -18.38 4.65 14.32
CA CYS A 194 -18.74 5.24 15.62
C CYS A 194 -18.75 6.78 15.59
N TYR A 195 -17.80 7.41 14.90
CA TYR A 195 -17.77 8.87 14.76
C TYR A 195 -18.75 9.36 13.70
N LEU A 196 -18.88 8.67 12.56
CA LEU A 196 -19.83 9.06 11.51
C LEU A 196 -21.28 9.05 12.00
N GLN A 197 -21.67 8.04 12.78
CA GLN A 197 -23.02 7.93 13.35
C GLN A 197 -23.34 9.03 14.38
N ARG A 198 -22.32 9.72 14.91
CA ARG A 198 -22.50 10.86 15.83
C ARG A 198 -22.82 12.17 15.10
N ALA A 199 -22.58 12.26 13.79
CA ALA A 199 -22.84 13.44 12.99
C ALA A 199 -24.35 13.59 12.70
N GLY A 200 -25.09 14.14 13.67
CA GLY A 200 -26.55 14.18 13.67
C GLY A 200 -27.13 14.97 12.51
N ALA A 201 -26.55 16.14 12.19
CA ALA A 201 -27.01 16.98 11.08
C ALA A 201 -26.86 16.30 9.70
N PHE A 202 -25.96 15.31 9.58
CA PHE A 202 -25.66 14.61 8.33
C PHE A 202 -26.12 13.16 8.33
N ARG A 203 -27.09 12.81 9.20
CA ARG A 203 -27.53 11.42 9.39
C ARG A 203 -27.93 10.76 8.07
N LYS A 204 -28.69 11.46 7.21
CA LYS A 204 -29.18 10.89 5.94
C LYS A 204 -28.03 10.58 4.98
N GLU A 205 -27.10 11.52 4.84
CA GLU A 205 -25.91 11.41 3.99
C GLU A 205 -24.99 10.30 4.49
N VAL A 206 -24.81 10.22 5.82
CA VAL A 206 -24.07 9.14 6.47
C VAL A 206 -24.76 7.80 6.22
N ASP A 207 -26.07 7.67 6.45
CA ASP A 207 -26.80 6.41 6.28
C ASP A 207 -26.72 5.88 4.83
N ILE A 208 -26.85 6.76 3.83
CA ILE A 208 -26.66 6.41 2.41
C ILE A 208 -25.23 5.90 2.18
N PHE A 209 -24.23 6.62 2.68
CA PHE A 209 -22.83 6.19 2.58
C PHE A 209 -22.58 4.84 3.30
N LEU A 210 -23.23 4.60 4.44
CA LEU A 210 -23.12 3.33 5.16
C LEU A 210 -23.76 2.16 4.39
N GLU A 211 -24.81 2.44 3.61
CA GLU A 211 -25.42 1.45 2.73
C GLU A 211 -24.49 1.10 1.57
N ASP A 212 -23.87 2.09 0.93
CA ASP A 212 -22.85 1.88 -0.11
C ASP A 212 -21.67 1.04 0.42
N LEU A 213 -21.28 1.23 1.68
CA LEU A 213 -20.24 0.44 2.34
C LEU A 213 -20.57 -1.05 2.48
N LYS A 214 -21.84 -1.42 2.67
CA LYS A 214 -22.24 -2.83 2.85
C LYS A 214 -21.98 -3.68 1.61
N TYR A 215 -21.97 -3.06 0.43
CA TYR A 215 -21.70 -3.76 -0.83
C TYR A 215 -20.20 -4.04 -1.04
N ILE A 216 -19.32 -3.44 -0.24
CA ILE A 216 -17.87 -3.61 -0.36
C ILE A 216 -17.42 -4.84 0.42
N GLN A 217 -17.33 -5.98 -0.28
CA GLN A 217 -16.88 -7.24 0.30
C GLN A 217 -15.36 -7.32 0.39
N LYS A 218 -14.83 -7.41 1.61
CA LYS A 218 -13.40 -7.66 1.86
C LYS A 218 -13.01 -9.06 1.36
N LYS A 219 -11.85 -9.15 0.72
CA LYS A 219 -11.21 -10.41 0.36
C LYS A 219 -10.53 -11.02 1.58
N ASN A 220 -10.65 -12.33 1.75
CA ASN A 220 -9.97 -13.04 2.83
C ASN A 220 -8.53 -13.41 2.39
N PRO A 221 -7.48 -12.86 3.01
CA PRO A 221 -6.10 -13.12 2.60
C PRO A 221 -5.67 -14.58 2.82
N VAL A 222 -6.16 -15.21 3.90
CA VAL A 222 -5.85 -16.62 4.20
C VAL A 222 -6.49 -17.53 3.16
N LEU A 223 -7.74 -17.25 2.78
CA LEU A 223 -8.40 -17.98 1.70
C LEU A 223 -7.64 -17.82 0.37
N ALA A 224 -7.17 -16.61 0.04
CA ALA A 224 -6.35 -16.38 -1.15
C ALA A 224 -5.08 -17.24 -1.14
N GLY A 225 -4.36 -17.27 -0.01
CA GLY A 225 -3.19 -18.14 0.15
C GLY A 225 -3.53 -19.63 0.03
N ALA A 226 -4.63 -20.08 0.65
CA ALA A 226 -5.07 -21.47 0.61
C ALA A 226 -5.47 -21.91 -0.80
N LEU A 227 -6.16 -21.06 -1.57
CA LEU A 227 -6.48 -21.32 -2.96
C LEU A 227 -5.19 -21.53 -3.78
N SER A 228 -4.22 -20.61 -3.66
CA SER A 228 -2.94 -20.73 -4.37
C SER A 228 -2.09 -21.93 -3.93
N ALA A 229 -2.23 -22.37 -2.68
CA ALA A 229 -1.61 -23.60 -2.23
C ALA A 229 -2.21 -24.83 -2.93
N ILE A 230 -3.51 -24.84 -3.25
CA ILE A 230 -4.11 -25.96 -4.00
C ILE A 230 -3.77 -25.85 -5.49
N VAL A 231 -4.00 -24.68 -6.07
CA VAL A 231 -3.75 -24.39 -7.49
C VAL A 231 -2.98 -23.09 -7.61
N PRO A 232 -1.71 -23.11 -8.06
CA PRO A 232 -0.90 -21.90 -8.17
C PRO A 232 -1.61 -20.80 -8.95
N GLY A 233 -1.54 -19.57 -8.46
CA GLY A 233 -2.14 -18.38 -9.05
C GLY A 233 -3.64 -18.18 -8.79
N SER A 234 -4.36 -19.18 -8.28
CA SER A 234 -5.81 -19.07 -8.07
C SER A 234 -6.20 -18.05 -6.99
N GLY A 235 -5.35 -17.83 -5.98
CA GLY A 235 -5.52 -16.78 -4.98
C GLY A 235 -5.42 -15.35 -5.54
N ARG A 236 -4.56 -15.17 -6.55
CA ARG A 236 -4.45 -13.91 -7.31
C ARG A 236 -5.70 -13.66 -8.15
N ILE A 237 -6.22 -14.70 -8.82
CA ILE A 237 -7.47 -14.63 -9.58
C ILE A 237 -8.64 -14.25 -8.65
N TYR A 238 -8.75 -14.87 -7.48
CA TYR A 238 -9.75 -14.53 -6.46
C TYR A 238 -9.71 -13.05 -6.04
N SER A 239 -8.50 -12.47 -6.00
CA SER A 239 -8.25 -11.09 -5.60
C SER A 239 -8.36 -10.08 -6.75
N GLY A 240 -8.67 -10.53 -7.98
CA GLY A 240 -8.80 -9.66 -9.16
C GLY A 240 -7.53 -9.47 -9.99
N PHE A 241 -6.43 -10.12 -9.61
CA PHE A 241 -5.14 -10.11 -10.32
C PHE A 241 -5.05 -11.30 -11.29
N THR A 242 -6.02 -11.42 -12.18
CA THR A 242 -6.16 -12.61 -13.04
C THR A 242 -4.95 -12.87 -13.92
N GLY A 243 -4.37 -11.82 -14.51
CA GLY A 243 -3.16 -11.94 -15.33
C GLY A 243 -1.98 -12.49 -14.53
N ASP A 244 -1.73 -11.95 -13.33
CA ASP A 244 -0.64 -12.43 -12.48
C ASP A 244 -0.88 -13.89 -12.05
N GLY A 245 -2.13 -14.26 -11.76
CA GLY A 245 -2.49 -15.64 -11.44
C GLY A 245 -2.21 -16.63 -12.57
N ILE A 246 -2.54 -16.28 -13.83
CA ILE A 246 -2.23 -17.13 -14.98
C ILE A 246 -0.71 -17.28 -15.15
N PHE A 247 0.05 -16.19 -15.01
CA PHE A 247 1.50 -16.24 -15.10
C PHE A 247 2.13 -17.08 -13.99
N SER A 248 1.69 -16.92 -12.73
CA SER A 248 2.13 -17.76 -11.61
C SER A 248 1.87 -19.25 -11.89
N PHE A 249 0.68 -19.60 -12.39
CA PHE A 249 0.36 -20.97 -12.78
C PHE A 249 1.34 -21.52 -13.83
N LEU A 250 1.53 -20.79 -14.93
CA LEU A 250 2.41 -21.21 -16.02
C LEU A 250 3.87 -21.34 -15.58
N PHE A 251 4.36 -20.42 -14.74
CA PHE A 251 5.73 -20.46 -14.24
C PHE A 251 5.95 -21.64 -13.30
N VAL A 252 5.07 -21.84 -12.32
CA VAL A 252 5.19 -22.94 -11.36
C VAL A 252 5.07 -24.29 -12.06
N VAL A 253 3.98 -24.49 -12.82
CA VAL A 253 3.70 -25.76 -13.49
C VAL A 253 4.71 -26.03 -14.61
N GLY A 254 5.12 -25.00 -15.37
CA GLY A 254 6.12 -25.13 -16.42
C GLY A 254 7.47 -25.59 -15.87
N ASN A 255 7.98 -24.96 -14.81
CA ASN A 255 9.25 -25.38 -14.20
C ASN A 255 9.15 -26.76 -13.55
N LEU A 256 8.02 -27.10 -12.93
CA LEU A 256 7.79 -28.44 -12.39
C LEU A 256 7.76 -29.51 -13.49
N SER A 257 7.14 -29.19 -14.63
CA SER A 257 7.10 -30.08 -15.80
C SER A 257 8.49 -30.32 -16.38
N ILE A 258 9.30 -29.26 -16.51
CA ILE A 258 10.70 -29.37 -16.94
C ILE A 258 11.52 -30.21 -15.96
N SER A 259 11.34 -29.99 -14.66
CA SER A 259 11.97 -30.81 -13.61
C SER A 259 11.63 -32.29 -13.77
N TYR A 260 10.35 -32.61 -13.95
CA TYR A 260 9.87 -33.97 -14.17
C TYR A 260 10.47 -34.62 -15.43
N LEU A 261 10.55 -33.89 -16.55
CA LEU A 261 11.17 -34.39 -17.77
C LEU A 261 12.65 -34.72 -17.56
N TYR A 262 13.42 -33.84 -16.91
CA TYR A 262 14.81 -34.13 -16.59
C TYR A 262 14.99 -35.29 -15.63
N HIS A 263 14.09 -35.43 -14.64
CA HIS A 263 14.09 -36.56 -13.73
C HIS A 263 13.89 -37.89 -14.47
N ARG A 264 12.92 -37.91 -15.40
CA ARG A 264 12.63 -39.08 -16.25
C ARG A 264 13.79 -39.47 -17.16
N GLU A 265 14.55 -38.49 -17.64
CA GLU A 265 15.79 -38.70 -18.42
C GLU A 265 16.99 -39.12 -17.57
N GLY A 266 16.84 -39.28 -16.25
CA GLY A 266 17.94 -39.60 -15.33
C GLY A 266 18.89 -38.42 -15.05
N ARG A 267 18.54 -37.20 -15.47
CA ARG A 267 19.36 -36.00 -15.30
C ARG A 267 19.02 -35.30 -13.97
N THR A 268 19.64 -35.79 -12.89
CA THR A 268 19.35 -35.35 -11.51
C THR A 268 19.69 -33.88 -11.22
N ILE A 269 20.83 -33.39 -11.71
CA ILE A 269 21.28 -32.01 -11.46
C ILE A 269 20.28 -30.96 -12.01
N PRO A 270 19.95 -30.94 -13.32
CA PRO A 270 19.00 -29.97 -13.84
C PRO A 270 17.59 -30.20 -13.28
N SER A 271 17.18 -31.45 -13.07
CA SER A 271 15.91 -31.77 -12.40
C SER A 271 15.77 -31.04 -11.06
N ASN A 272 16.78 -31.18 -10.19
CA ASN A 272 16.76 -30.57 -8.86
C ASN A 272 16.87 -29.04 -8.90
N ALA A 273 17.58 -28.48 -9.87
CA ALA A 273 17.65 -27.04 -10.07
C ALA A 273 16.26 -26.45 -10.42
N PHE A 274 15.57 -27.05 -11.38
CA PHE A 274 14.21 -26.63 -11.76
C PHE A 274 13.20 -26.87 -10.64
N LEU A 275 13.32 -27.97 -9.89
CA LEU A 275 12.48 -28.25 -8.73
C LEU A 275 12.65 -27.18 -7.64
N GLY A 276 13.90 -26.84 -7.31
CA GLY A 276 14.20 -25.81 -6.31
C GLY A 276 13.65 -24.43 -6.74
N PHE A 277 13.82 -24.07 -8.01
CA PHE A 277 13.28 -22.82 -8.54
C PHE A 277 11.74 -22.81 -8.56
N ALA A 278 11.10 -23.90 -8.99
CA ALA A 278 9.64 -24.05 -8.96
C ALA A 278 9.08 -23.97 -7.53
N SER A 279 9.80 -24.54 -6.55
CA SER A 279 9.41 -24.48 -5.13
C SER A 279 9.43 -23.04 -4.60
N LEU A 280 10.44 -22.25 -4.96
CA LEU A 280 10.53 -20.85 -4.55
C LEU A 280 9.49 -19.97 -5.26
N LEU A 281 9.21 -20.21 -6.54
CA LEU A 281 8.10 -19.57 -7.26
C LEU A 281 6.77 -19.88 -6.57
N TYR A 282 6.51 -21.15 -6.27
CA TYR A 282 5.27 -21.58 -5.62
C TYR A 282 5.06 -20.95 -4.23
N LEU A 283 6.10 -20.92 -3.38
CA LEU A 283 6.02 -20.22 -2.10
C LEU A 283 5.87 -18.69 -2.27
N GLY A 284 6.51 -18.13 -3.29
CA GLY A 284 6.34 -16.74 -3.71
C GLY A 284 4.90 -16.45 -4.14
N ASP A 285 4.24 -17.34 -4.89
CA ASP A 285 2.84 -17.20 -5.31
C ASP A 285 1.87 -17.23 -4.13
N ILE A 286 2.06 -18.14 -3.18
CA ILE A 286 1.22 -18.21 -1.98
C ILE A 286 1.33 -16.88 -1.20
N TYR A 287 2.56 -16.40 -0.98
CA TYR A 287 2.80 -15.11 -0.34
C TYR A 287 2.17 -13.96 -1.16
N GLY A 288 2.39 -13.95 -2.47
CA GLY A 288 1.88 -12.96 -3.40
C GLY A 288 0.36 -12.91 -3.45
N SER A 289 -0.31 -14.06 -3.28
CA SER A 289 -1.76 -14.19 -3.25
C SER A 289 -2.36 -13.59 -2.00
N VAL A 290 -1.77 -13.88 -0.83
CA VAL A 290 -2.13 -13.20 0.44
C VAL A 290 -1.93 -11.69 0.31
N ARG A 291 -0.79 -11.26 -0.27
CA ARG A 291 -0.48 -9.85 -0.50
C ARG A 291 -1.48 -9.19 -1.46
N SER A 292 -1.88 -9.87 -2.53
CA SER A 292 -2.83 -9.34 -3.52
C SER A 292 -4.22 -9.12 -2.91
N ALA A 293 -4.69 -10.03 -2.05
CA ALA A 293 -5.93 -9.86 -1.31
C ALA A 293 -5.86 -8.68 -0.34
N ASN A 294 -4.73 -8.51 0.37
CA ASN A 294 -4.52 -7.34 1.21
C ASN A 294 -4.52 -6.05 0.39
N LEU A 295 -3.79 -6.00 -0.72
CA LEU A 295 -3.77 -4.82 -1.61
C LEU A 295 -5.16 -4.48 -2.15
N GLN A 296 -5.96 -5.49 -2.50
CA GLN A 296 -7.35 -5.30 -2.90
C GLN A 296 -8.17 -4.66 -1.79
N ASN A 297 -8.03 -5.17 -0.56
CA ASN A 297 -8.71 -4.61 0.61
C ASN A 297 -8.27 -3.19 0.91
N GLU A 298 -6.97 -2.90 0.83
CA GLU A 298 -6.41 -1.55 1.03
C GLU A 298 -6.99 -0.55 0.02
N ARG A 299 -7.06 -0.94 -1.25
CA ARG A 299 -7.63 -0.08 -2.29
C ARG A 299 -9.09 0.25 -2.03
N HIS A 300 -9.85 -0.71 -1.50
CA HIS A 300 -11.23 -0.45 -1.11
C HIS A 300 -11.34 0.67 -0.08
N TYR A 301 -10.42 0.78 0.88
CA TYR A 301 -10.41 1.90 1.83
C TYR A 301 -10.12 3.24 1.17
N ASP A 302 -9.20 3.27 0.20
CA ASP A 302 -8.87 4.49 -0.53
C ASP A 302 -10.06 4.96 -1.39
N ASP A 303 -10.76 4.03 -2.04
CA ASP A 303 -11.97 4.36 -2.82
C ASP A 303 -13.11 4.84 -1.91
N ILE A 304 -13.27 4.22 -0.73
CA ILE A 304 -14.23 4.64 0.30
C ILE A 304 -13.93 6.06 0.80
N SER A 305 -12.68 6.37 1.13
CA SER A 305 -12.31 7.69 1.64
C SER A 305 -12.49 8.78 0.57
N LEU A 306 -12.20 8.46 -0.69
CA LEU A 306 -12.48 9.34 -1.83
C LEU A 306 -13.98 9.59 -2.02
N LEU A 307 -14.81 8.54 -1.96
CA LEU A 307 -16.28 8.66 -2.04
C LEU A 307 -16.82 9.54 -0.91
N PHE A 308 -16.32 9.34 0.32
CA PHE A 308 -16.68 10.15 1.47
C PHE A 308 -16.33 11.63 1.24
N ARG A 309 -15.09 11.93 0.86
CA ARG A 309 -14.63 13.30 0.56
C ARG A 309 -15.48 13.97 -0.52
N ARG A 310 -15.91 13.21 -1.54
CA ARG A 310 -16.78 13.72 -2.61
C ARG A 310 -18.20 14.03 -2.12
N ASN A 311 -18.78 13.17 -1.29
CA ASN A 311 -20.15 13.35 -0.78
C ASN A 311 -20.23 14.50 0.23
N PHE A 312 -19.16 14.75 0.97
CA PHE A 312 -19.05 15.82 1.97
C PHE A 312 -18.16 16.97 1.50
N ASN A 313 -18.13 17.19 0.18
CA ASN A 313 -17.33 18.24 -0.44
C ASN A 313 -17.75 19.63 0.12
N GLY A 314 -16.78 20.41 0.59
CA GLY A 314 -17.01 21.70 1.27
C GLY A 314 -16.91 21.68 2.80
N LEU A 315 -16.82 20.50 3.44
CA LEU A 315 -16.50 20.37 4.88
C LEU A 315 -15.00 20.10 5.13
N PHE A 316 -14.31 19.57 4.12
CA PHE A 316 -12.95 19.04 4.20
C PHE A 316 -11.94 19.91 3.48
#